data_AF-A0A357B5R2-F1
#
_entry.id   AF-A0A357B5R2-F1
#
_cell.length_a   1.000
_cell.length_b   1.000
_cell.length_c   1.000
_cell.angle_alpha   90.00
_cell.angle_beta   90.00
_cell.angle_gamma   90.00
#
_symmetry.space_group_name_H-M   'P 1'
#
loop_
_entity.id
_entity.type
_entity.pdbx_description
1 polymer ?
#
loop_
_entity_poly.entity_id
_entity_poly.type
_entity_poly.pdbx_seq_one_letter_code
_entity_poly.pdbx_strand_id
1 'polypeptide(L)'
;MKDMQKRSFRYRILVMTAIIGALLVISGCALLQRDEPQIRNWQPVISPDGTRIAFASPVEENGFELFIYTPATGEKTRLTRNTIDDWAPSWSPEGERLVFVSNKDDNLDLYIIDIATGATFRLTSHDKEDANPHWGTDGRIAFNSKRSGEWEAYTIDANGANLRLIIAVAVD
;
A
#
# COMPACT_ATOMS: atom_id res chain seq x y z
N MET A 1 65.93 27.54 14.86
CA MET A 1 65.22 26.50 15.66
C MET A 1 63.86 26.94 16.21
N LYS A 2 63.74 28.08 16.91
CA LYS A 2 62.46 28.52 17.53
C LYS A 2 61.29 28.76 16.54
N ASP A 3 61.58 29.18 15.31
CA ASP A 3 60.54 29.49 14.31
C ASP A 3 59.89 28.24 13.70
N MET A 4 60.66 27.15 13.60
CA MET A 4 60.19 25.86 13.05
C MET A 4 59.23 25.16 14.02
N GLN A 5 59.45 25.27 15.33
CA GLN A 5 58.52 24.76 16.36
C GLN A 5 57.20 25.55 16.43
N LYS A 6 57.22 26.87 16.19
CA LYS A 6 55.99 27.67 16.13
C LYS A 6 55.14 27.32 14.90
N ARG A 7 55.77 27.06 13.76
CA ARG A 7 55.07 26.63 12.54
C ARG A 7 54.44 25.24 12.68
N SER A 8 55.15 24.28 13.28
CA SER A 8 54.58 22.93 13.50
C SER A 8 53.43 22.94 14.52
N PHE A 9 53.49 23.79 15.54
CA PHE A 9 52.41 23.96 16.51
C PHE A 9 51.16 24.60 15.88
N ARG A 10 51.35 25.66 15.06
CA ARG A 10 50.25 26.29 14.31
C ARG A 10 49.60 25.34 13.30
N TYR A 11 50.41 24.53 12.61
CA TYR A 11 49.92 23.52 11.68
C TYR A 11 49.10 22.44 12.39
N ARG A 12 49.53 21.96 13.56
CA ARG A 12 48.79 20.99 14.38
C ARG A 12 47.44 21.52 14.85
N ILE A 13 47.37 22.79 15.26
CA ILE A 13 46.10 23.44 15.64
C ILE A 13 45.18 23.52 14.42
N LEU A 14 45.69 23.96 13.27
CA LEU A 14 44.90 24.12 12.05
C LEU A 14 44.32 22.78 11.56
N VAL A 15 45.11 21.70 11.62
CA VAL A 15 44.68 20.35 11.28
C VAL A 15 43.64 19.82 12.28
N MET A 16 43.82 20.03 13.59
CA MET A 16 42.81 19.64 14.58
C MET A 16 41.48 20.39 14.38
N THR A 17 41.52 21.69 14.11
CA THR A 17 40.30 22.48 13.86
C THR A 17 39.60 22.03 12.58
N ALA A 18 40.34 21.64 11.54
CA ALA A 18 39.77 21.09 10.32
C ALA A 18 39.12 19.71 10.56
N ILE A 19 39.74 18.85 11.36
CA ILE A 19 39.18 17.52 11.72
C ILE A 19 37.92 17.68 12.58
N ILE A 20 37.93 18.54 13.60
CA ILE A 20 36.75 18.78 14.45
C ILE A 20 35.61 19.40 13.63
N GLY A 21 35.92 20.35 12.73
CA GLY A 21 34.95 20.91 11.80
C GLY A 21 34.33 19.85 10.87
N ALA A 22 35.15 18.97 10.32
CA ALA A 22 34.67 17.87 9.47
C ALA A 22 33.80 16.87 10.26
N LEU A 23 34.19 16.50 11.49
CA LEU A 23 33.42 15.59 12.34
C LEU A 23 32.07 16.19 12.75
N LEU A 24 31.99 17.50 13.02
CA LEU A 24 30.73 18.17 13.34
C LEU A 24 29.78 18.25 12.13
N VAL A 25 30.30 18.42 10.91
CA VAL A 25 29.51 18.42 9.68
C VAL A 25 28.98 17.01 9.35
N ILE A 26 29.81 15.98 9.50
CA ILE A 26 29.42 14.58 9.25
C ILE A 26 28.41 14.10 10.30
N SER A 27 28.65 14.40 11.57
CA SER A 27 27.74 14.04 12.67
C SER A 27 26.40 14.81 12.59
N GLY A 28 26.43 16.06 12.14
CA GLY A 28 25.23 16.87 11.92
C GLY A 28 24.32 16.36 10.82
N CYS A 29 24.87 15.82 9.71
CA CYS A 29 24.06 15.18 8.67
C CYS A 29 23.40 13.89 9.14
N ALA A 30 24.11 13.06 9.93
CA ALA A 30 23.57 11.81 10.46
C ALA A 30 22.50 12.03 11.54
N LEU A 31 22.61 13.11 12.34
CA LEU A 31 21.64 13.46 13.38
C LEU A 31 20.33 14.06 12.84
N LEU A 32 20.33 14.55 11.60
CA LEU A 32 19.15 15.15 10.94
C LEU A 32 18.45 14.20 9.95
N GLN A 33 19.04 13.05 9.64
CA GLN A 33 18.33 11.94 9.02
C GLN A 33 17.51 11.24 10.10
N ARG A 34 16.43 11.89 10.55
CA ARG A 34 15.34 11.12 11.12
C ARG A 34 14.82 10.23 10.00
N ASP A 35 14.90 8.91 10.19
CA ASP A 35 14.12 7.99 9.40
C ASP A 35 12.64 8.39 9.59
N GLU A 36 12.12 9.18 8.67
CA GLU A 36 10.68 9.46 8.62
C GLU A 36 10.00 8.09 8.63
N PRO A 37 9.01 7.86 9.53
CA PRO A 37 8.31 6.60 9.56
C PRO A 37 7.73 6.36 8.17
N GLN A 38 8.26 5.35 7.49
CA GLN A 38 7.83 4.99 6.14
C GLN A 38 6.30 4.82 6.18
N ILE A 39 5.57 5.48 5.28
CA ILE A 39 4.12 5.30 5.17
C ILE A 39 3.87 3.89 4.62
N ARG A 40 3.77 2.91 5.53
CA ARG A 40 3.63 1.49 5.18
C ARG A 40 2.17 1.11 4.94
N ASN A 41 1.20 1.74 5.59
CA ASN A 41 -0.19 1.26 5.55
C ASN A 41 -1.03 2.11 4.61
N TRP A 42 -1.61 1.47 3.58
CA TRP A 42 -2.34 2.13 2.50
C TRP A 42 -3.80 1.72 2.49
N GLN A 43 -4.66 2.66 2.08
CA GLN A 43 -6.10 2.45 1.82
C GLN A 43 -6.85 1.72 2.96
N PRO A 44 -6.83 2.23 4.20
CA PRO A 44 -7.58 1.62 5.28
C PRO A 44 -9.10 1.75 5.07
N VAL A 45 -9.84 0.69 5.36
CA VAL A 45 -11.31 0.64 5.32
C VAL A 45 -11.86 -0.02 6.58
N ILE A 46 -12.87 0.61 7.19
CA ILE A 46 -13.54 0.10 8.39
C ILE A 46 -14.58 -0.95 7.99
N SER A 47 -14.67 -2.05 8.74
CA SER A 47 -15.70 -3.08 8.55
C SER A 47 -17.11 -2.54 8.81
N PRO A 48 -18.17 -3.16 8.26
CA PRO A 48 -19.54 -2.66 8.41
C PRO A 48 -20.01 -2.53 9.87
N ASP A 49 -19.54 -3.42 10.73
CA ASP A 49 -19.81 -3.42 12.18
C ASP A 49 -18.92 -2.46 12.98
N GLY A 50 -17.95 -1.79 12.33
CA GLY A 50 -17.02 -0.87 12.96
C GLY A 50 -15.92 -1.51 13.80
N THR A 51 -15.80 -2.84 13.84
CA THR A 51 -14.90 -3.54 14.77
C THR A 51 -13.51 -3.85 14.21
N ARG A 52 -13.34 -3.80 12.89
CA ARG A 52 -12.12 -4.18 12.18
C ARG A 52 -11.74 -3.12 11.15
N ILE A 53 -10.45 -3.05 10.84
CA ILE A 53 -9.90 -2.20 9.78
C ILE A 53 -9.11 -3.10 8.82
N ALA A 54 -9.51 -3.14 7.55
CA ALA A 54 -8.72 -3.77 6.50
C ALA A 54 -7.80 -2.73 5.84
N PHE A 55 -6.59 -3.10 5.46
CA PHE A 55 -5.62 -2.20 4.83
C PHE A 55 -4.55 -2.98 4.07
N ALA A 56 -3.89 -2.33 3.13
CA ALA A 56 -2.71 -2.87 2.45
C ALA A 56 -1.44 -2.48 3.21
N SER A 57 -0.48 -3.39 3.34
CA SER A 57 0.81 -3.14 4.00
C SER A 57 1.93 -3.89 3.28
N PRO A 58 3.11 -3.28 3.05
CA PRO A 58 4.23 -3.96 2.42
C PRO A 58 4.77 -5.02 3.38
N VAL A 59 5.06 -6.19 2.82
CA VAL A 59 5.80 -7.24 3.50
C VAL A 59 7.23 -7.22 2.99
N GLU A 60 8.21 -7.41 3.87
CA GLU A 60 9.63 -7.43 3.48
C GLU A 60 9.86 -8.39 2.31
N GLU A 61 10.62 -7.92 1.32
CA GLU A 61 10.95 -8.64 0.08
C GLU A 61 9.76 -8.98 -0.85
N ASN A 62 8.53 -8.57 -0.51
CA ASN A 62 7.31 -8.79 -1.27
C ASN A 62 6.58 -7.48 -1.63
N GLY A 63 5.54 -7.61 -2.46
CA GLY A 63 4.56 -6.56 -2.73
C GLY A 63 3.67 -6.20 -1.53
N PHE A 64 2.61 -5.44 -1.80
CA PHE A 64 1.57 -5.14 -0.82
C PHE A 64 0.72 -6.37 -0.51
N GLU A 65 0.37 -6.53 0.76
CA GLU A 65 -0.49 -7.60 1.24
C GLU A 65 -1.63 -7.03 2.08
N LEU A 66 -2.77 -7.72 2.11
CA LEU A 66 -3.92 -7.31 2.89
C LEU A 66 -3.80 -7.78 4.34
N PHE A 67 -4.16 -6.87 5.25
CA PHE A 67 -4.22 -7.12 6.68
C PHE A 67 -5.57 -6.68 7.24
N ILE A 68 -5.99 -7.34 8.31
CA ILE A 68 -7.04 -6.87 9.22
C ILE A 68 -6.41 -6.49 10.56
N TYR A 69 -6.83 -5.37 11.12
CA TYR A 69 -6.53 -4.94 12.47
C TYR A 69 -7.81 -4.82 13.29
N THR A 70 -7.79 -5.34 14.52
CA THR A 70 -8.89 -5.26 15.49
C THR A 70 -8.51 -4.26 16.59
N PRO A 71 -9.03 -3.02 16.59
CA PRO A 71 -8.60 -1.99 17.54
C PRO A 71 -8.83 -2.34 19.02
N ALA A 72 -9.87 -3.12 19.31
CA ALA A 72 -10.22 -3.51 20.67
C ALA A 72 -9.19 -4.45 21.33
N THR A 73 -8.50 -5.27 20.52
CA THR A 73 -7.52 -6.27 21.01
C THR A 73 -6.08 -5.93 20.61
N GLY A 74 -5.90 -5.06 19.62
CA GLY A 74 -4.60 -4.80 19.01
C GLY A 74 -4.14 -5.92 18.05
N GLU A 75 -4.98 -6.91 17.78
CA GLU A 75 -4.66 -8.04 16.91
C GLU A 75 -4.51 -7.58 15.45
N LYS A 76 -3.46 -8.05 14.77
CA LYS A 76 -3.21 -7.83 13.35
C LYS A 76 -3.04 -9.18 12.64
N THR A 77 -3.89 -9.43 11.64
CA THR A 77 -3.91 -10.68 10.88
C THR A 77 -3.63 -10.43 9.42
N ARG A 78 -2.65 -11.14 8.86
CA ARG A 78 -2.36 -11.13 7.41
C ARG A 78 -3.34 -12.05 6.69
N LEU A 79 -4.04 -11.51 5.69
CA LEU A 79 -5.04 -12.25 4.92
C LEU A 79 -4.44 -12.90 3.68
N THR A 80 -3.73 -12.14 2.86
CA THR A 80 -3.09 -12.61 1.63
C THR A 80 -1.62 -12.98 1.90
N ARG A 81 -1.11 -13.99 1.19
CA ARG A 81 0.27 -14.51 1.36
C ARG A 81 0.82 -14.95 0.00
N ASN A 82 1.35 -14.02 -0.77
CA ASN A 82 1.92 -14.25 -2.09
C ASN A 82 3.09 -13.25 -2.34
N THR A 83 3.62 -13.26 -3.56
CA THR A 83 4.73 -12.38 -3.99
C THR A 83 4.27 -11.29 -4.95
N ILE A 84 2.96 -11.11 -5.08
CA ILE A 84 2.33 -10.13 -5.95
C ILE A 84 1.72 -9.05 -5.06
N ASP A 85 1.17 -8.01 -5.67
CA ASP A 85 0.57 -6.91 -4.93
C ASP A 85 -0.95 -7.10 -4.80
N ASP A 86 -1.43 -7.03 -3.56
CA ASP A 86 -2.83 -7.03 -3.21
C ASP A 86 -3.20 -5.73 -2.45
N TRP A 87 -4.13 -4.93 -2.98
CA TRP A 87 -4.50 -3.62 -2.41
C TRP A 87 -5.96 -3.23 -2.64
N ALA A 88 -6.33 -2.00 -2.22
CA ALA A 88 -7.69 -1.44 -2.30
C ALA A 88 -8.79 -2.38 -1.79
N PRO A 89 -8.71 -2.86 -0.53
CA PRO A 89 -9.75 -3.69 0.04
C PRO A 89 -11.07 -2.92 0.18
N SER A 90 -12.20 -3.60 -0.01
CA SER A 90 -13.53 -3.12 0.31
C SER A 90 -14.37 -4.24 0.92
N TRP A 91 -15.06 -3.94 2.01
CA TRP A 91 -15.82 -4.92 2.78
C TRP A 91 -17.15 -5.26 2.14
N SER A 92 -17.43 -6.56 2.04
CA SER A 92 -18.80 -7.04 1.85
C SER A 92 -19.75 -6.52 2.93
N PRO A 93 -21.04 -6.31 2.64
CA PRO A 93 -22.01 -5.77 3.61
C PRO A 93 -22.15 -6.61 4.88
N GLU A 94 -22.02 -7.92 4.75
CA GLU A 94 -22.03 -8.90 5.85
C GLU A 94 -20.74 -8.91 6.68
N GLY A 95 -19.65 -8.30 6.18
CA GLY A 95 -18.36 -8.28 6.87
C GLY A 95 -17.59 -9.60 6.86
N GLU A 96 -17.97 -10.55 6.00
CA GLU A 96 -17.36 -11.89 5.93
C GLU A 96 -16.28 -12.00 4.83
N ARG A 97 -16.34 -11.08 3.86
CA ARG A 97 -15.49 -11.06 2.67
C ARG A 97 -14.92 -9.68 2.38
N LEU A 98 -13.79 -9.64 1.67
CA LEU A 98 -13.25 -8.44 1.04
C LEU A 98 -13.20 -8.64 -0.47
N VAL A 99 -13.54 -7.60 -1.24
CA VAL A 99 -13.08 -7.44 -2.63
C VAL A 99 -11.80 -6.61 -2.63
N PHE A 100 -10.86 -6.91 -3.51
CA PHE A 100 -9.57 -6.23 -3.60
C PHE A 100 -8.99 -6.31 -5.01
N VAL A 101 -7.98 -5.51 -5.29
CA VAL A 101 -7.20 -5.55 -6.53
C VAL A 101 -6.00 -6.45 -6.34
N SER A 102 -5.73 -7.32 -7.31
CA SER A 102 -4.55 -8.16 -7.36
C SER A 102 -3.92 -8.11 -8.76
N ASN A 103 -2.58 -8.05 -8.84
CA ASN A 103 -1.84 -8.14 -10.11
C ASN A 103 -1.32 -9.56 -10.39
N LYS A 104 -1.99 -10.58 -9.84
CA LYS A 104 -1.58 -11.99 -9.92
C LYS A 104 -1.60 -12.56 -11.35
N ASP A 105 -2.52 -12.12 -12.21
CA ASP A 105 -2.78 -12.73 -13.52
C ASP A 105 -2.56 -11.73 -14.68
N ASP A 106 -1.29 -11.38 -14.92
CA ASP A 106 -0.77 -10.53 -16.02
C ASP A 106 -1.23 -9.06 -16.06
N ASN A 107 -2.38 -8.72 -15.49
CA ASN A 107 -2.88 -7.36 -15.33
C ASN A 107 -3.57 -7.15 -13.96
N LEU A 108 -4.21 -6.00 -13.76
CA LEU A 108 -5.00 -5.73 -12.56
C LEU A 108 -6.39 -6.34 -12.69
N ASP A 109 -6.75 -7.20 -11.74
CA ASP A 109 -8.08 -7.77 -11.62
C ASP A 109 -8.63 -7.66 -10.20
N LEU A 110 -9.95 -7.81 -10.12
CA LEU A 110 -10.64 -7.88 -8.85
C LEU A 110 -10.70 -9.33 -8.36
N TYR A 111 -10.46 -9.50 -7.06
CA TYR A 111 -10.53 -10.75 -6.35
C TYR A 111 -11.40 -10.60 -5.12
N ILE A 112 -11.99 -11.70 -4.69
CA ILE A 112 -12.70 -11.78 -3.42
C ILE A 112 -11.99 -12.79 -2.52
N ILE A 113 -11.81 -12.43 -1.25
CA ILE A 113 -11.30 -13.30 -0.20
C ILE A 113 -12.34 -13.49 0.89
N ASP A 114 -12.56 -14.73 1.29
CA ASP A 114 -13.30 -15.10 2.49
C ASP A 114 -12.38 -15.00 3.71
N ILE A 115 -12.81 -14.25 4.73
CA ILE A 115 -11.95 -13.90 5.86
C ILE A 115 -11.71 -15.09 6.79
N ALA A 116 -12.71 -15.96 6.94
CA ALA A 116 -12.63 -17.08 7.87
C ALA A 116 -11.75 -18.20 7.32
N THR A 117 -11.85 -18.46 6.03
CA THR A 117 -11.17 -19.58 5.35
C THR A 117 -9.89 -19.16 4.63
N GLY A 118 -9.75 -17.88 4.29
CA GLY A 118 -8.70 -17.37 3.40
C GLY A 118 -8.89 -17.81 1.94
N ALA A 119 -10.02 -18.42 1.59
CA ALA A 119 -10.29 -18.84 0.23
C ALA A 119 -10.43 -17.61 -0.68
N THR A 120 -9.73 -17.64 -1.82
CA THR A 120 -9.75 -16.56 -2.81
C THR A 120 -10.34 -17.04 -4.13
N PHE A 121 -11.05 -16.16 -4.81
CA PHE A 121 -11.42 -16.36 -6.21
C PHE A 121 -11.30 -15.06 -7.01
N ARG A 122 -10.98 -15.22 -8.29
CA ARG A 122 -10.89 -14.13 -9.26
C ARG A 122 -12.30 -13.74 -9.71
N LEU A 123 -12.66 -12.48 -9.51
CA LEU A 123 -13.98 -11.93 -9.84
C LEU A 123 -14.03 -11.42 -11.28
N THR A 124 -12.94 -10.83 -11.77
CA THR A 124 -12.81 -10.32 -13.15
C THR A 124 -11.64 -10.97 -13.87
N SER A 125 -11.74 -11.10 -15.20
CA SER A 125 -10.70 -11.74 -16.01
C SER A 125 -10.57 -11.14 -17.41
N HIS A 126 -10.76 -9.83 -17.52
CA HIS A 126 -10.64 -9.15 -18.81
C HIS A 126 -9.16 -8.93 -19.14
N ASP A 127 -8.80 -8.78 -20.42
CA ASP A 127 -7.41 -8.48 -20.81
C ASP A 127 -6.97 -7.04 -20.47
N LYS A 128 -7.88 -6.22 -19.93
CA LYS A 128 -7.66 -4.84 -19.50
C LYS A 128 -7.85 -4.73 -18.00
N GLU A 129 -7.21 -3.72 -17.43
CA GLU A 129 -7.17 -3.48 -15.99
C GLU A 129 -8.56 -3.16 -15.40
N ASP A 130 -8.83 -3.77 -14.25
CA ASP A 130 -9.94 -3.50 -13.35
C ASP A 130 -9.39 -3.07 -11.97
N ALA A 131 -9.90 -1.96 -11.42
CA ALA A 131 -9.34 -1.35 -10.21
C ALA A 131 -10.39 -0.60 -9.37
N ASN A 132 -9.97 -0.15 -8.19
CA ASN A 132 -10.75 0.68 -7.25
C ASN A 132 -12.14 0.09 -6.91
N PRO A 133 -12.22 -1.16 -6.44
CA PRO A 133 -13.51 -1.77 -6.13
C PRO A 133 -14.14 -1.14 -4.89
N HIS A 134 -15.47 -1.03 -4.91
CA HIS A 134 -16.29 -0.65 -3.77
C HIS A 134 -17.50 -1.58 -3.69
N TRP A 135 -17.60 -2.35 -2.61
CA TRP A 135 -18.73 -3.22 -2.35
C TRP A 135 -19.89 -2.41 -1.75
N GLY A 136 -20.98 -2.30 -2.50
CA GLY A 136 -22.21 -1.64 -2.07
C GLY A 136 -23.00 -2.49 -1.08
N THR A 137 -23.81 -1.81 -0.25
CA THR A 137 -24.75 -2.46 0.67
C THR A 137 -25.85 -3.26 -0.04
N ASP A 138 -26.04 -3.07 -1.35
CA ASP A 138 -26.93 -3.85 -2.20
C ASP A 138 -26.29 -5.17 -2.70
N GLY A 139 -25.05 -5.46 -2.29
CA GLY A 139 -24.31 -6.66 -2.66
C GLY A 139 -23.57 -6.57 -3.99
N ARG A 140 -23.73 -5.47 -4.75
CA ARG A 140 -22.99 -5.21 -5.99
C ARG A 140 -21.63 -4.60 -5.68
N ILE A 141 -20.70 -4.78 -6.61
CA ILE A 141 -19.36 -4.19 -6.57
C ILE A 141 -19.28 -3.19 -7.71
N ALA A 142 -19.07 -1.92 -7.37
CA ALA A 142 -18.72 -0.87 -8.32
C ALA A 142 -17.20 -0.79 -8.47
N PHE A 143 -16.69 -0.55 -9.68
CA PHE A 143 -15.25 -0.51 -9.93
C PHE A 143 -14.92 0.25 -11.21
N ASN A 144 -13.67 0.64 -11.39
CA ASN A 144 -13.17 1.21 -12.64
C ASN A 144 -12.62 0.12 -13.56
N SER A 145 -12.89 0.21 -14.86
CA SER A 145 -12.36 -0.72 -15.86
C SER A 145 -11.93 -0.02 -17.13
N LYS A 146 -10.82 -0.48 -17.74
CA LYS A 146 -10.37 -0.08 -19.07
C LYS A 146 -10.99 -0.90 -20.23
N ARG A 147 -11.93 -1.80 -19.96
CA ARG A 147 -12.45 -2.75 -20.97
C ARG A 147 -13.11 -2.08 -22.19
N SER A 148 -13.58 -0.85 -22.04
CA SER A 148 -14.18 -0.04 -23.12
C SER A 148 -13.17 0.83 -23.88
N GLY A 149 -11.87 0.71 -23.59
CA GLY A 149 -10.80 1.53 -24.18
C GLY A 149 -10.34 2.66 -23.27
N GLU A 150 -11.24 3.22 -22.46
CA GLU A 150 -10.97 4.24 -21.44
C GLU A 150 -11.38 3.75 -20.04
N TRP A 151 -10.90 4.41 -18.99
CA TRP A 151 -11.33 4.15 -17.61
C TRP A 151 -12.77 4.57 -17.41
N GLU A 152 -13.65 3.58 -17.27
CA GLU A 152 -15.08 3.78 -17.09
C GLU A 152 -15.57 3.06 -15.82
N ALA A 153 -16.74 3.46 -15.31
CA ALA A 153 -17.30 2.88 -14.09
C ALA A 153 -18.25 1.71 -14.40
N TYR A 154 -18.01 0.55 -13.79
CA TYR A 154 -18.81 -0.67 -13.97
C TYR A 154 -19.38 -1.16 -12.65
N THR A 155 -20.44 -1.96 -12.73
CA THR A 155 -20.92 -2.80 -11.62
C THR A 155 -20.87 -4.27 -12.00
N ILE A 156 -20.66 -5.13 -11.01
CA ILE A 156 -20.74 -6.59 -11.12
C ILE A 156 -21.32 -7.15 -9.82
N ASP A 157 -22.01 -8.28 -9.88
CA ASP A 157 -22.43 -8.99 -8.68
C ASP A 157 -21.25 -9.77 -8.09
N ALA A 158 -21.29 -10.04 -6.78
CA ALA A 158 -20.22 -10.76 -6.08
C ALA A 158 -19.92 -12.18 -6.59
N ASN A 159 -20.79 -12.76 -7.41
CA ASN A 159 -20.60 -14.04 -8.08
C ASN A 159 -20.05 -13.91 -9.51
N GLY A 160 -19.70 -12.69 -9.94
CA GLY A 160 -19.23 -12.38 -11.29
C GLY A 160 -20.35 -12.14 -12.33
N ALA A 161 -21.62 -12.29 -11.95
CA ALA A 161 -22.75 -12.07 -12.86
C ALA A 161 -23.09 -10.58 -13.01
N ASN A 162 -23.99 -10.28 -13.95
CA ASN A 162 -24.59 -8.96 -14.13
C ASN A 162 -23.60 -7.80 -14.27
N LEU A 163 -22.43 -8.09 -14.83
CA LEU A 163 -21.44 -7.10 -15.23
C LEU A 163 -22.06 -6.10 -16.21
N ARG A 164 -22.00 -4.81 -15.87
CA ARG A 164 -22.55 -3.73 -16.71
C ARG A 164 -21.86 -2.40 -16.46
N LEU A 165 -21.79 -1.57 -17.50
CA LEU A 165 -21.38 -0.17 -17.43
C LEU A 165 -22.42 0.64 -16.62
N ILE A 166 -21.97 1.56 -15.76
CA ILE A 166 -22.85 2.43 -14.97
C ILE A 166 -23.27 3.65 -15.82
N ILE A 167 -22.28 4.39 -16.34
CA ILE A 167 -22.43 5.56 -17.21
C ILE A 167 -21.23 5.51 -18.17
N ALA A 168 -21.46 5.63 -19.47
CA ALA A 168 -20.41 5.98 -20.41
C ALA A 168 -20.23 7.50 -20.34
N VAL A 169 -19.05 8.00 -20.00
CA VAL A 169 -18.77 9.42 -20.26
C VAL A 169 -18.41 9.49 -21.73
N ALA A 170 -19.40 9.80 -22.59
CA ALA A 170 -19.10 10.24 -23.94
C ALA A 170 -18.25 11.51 -23.82
N VAL A 171 -16.97 11.41 -24.15
CA VAL A 171 -16.12 12.57 -24.32
C VAL A 171 -16.37 13.06 -25.74
N ASP A 172 -17.11 14.16 -25.87
CA ASP A 172 -17.33 14.86 -27.15
C ASP A 172 -16.02 15.44 -27.71
#